data_AF-A0A6P6XRL5-F1
#
_entry.id   AF-A0A6P6XRL5-F1
#
_cell.length_a   1.000
_cell.length_b   1.000
_cell.length_c   1.000
_cell.angle_alpha   90.00
_cell.angle_beta   90.00
_cell.angle_gamma   90.00
#
_symmetry.space_group_name_H-M   'P 1'
#
loop_
_entity.id
_entity.type
_entity.pdbx_description
1 polymer ?
#
loop_
_entity_poly.entity_id
_entity_poly.type
_entity_poly.pdbx_seq_one_letter_code
_entity_poly.pdbx_strand_id
1 'polypeptide(L)'
;MSSSPDLVTVGPSWFDAFQDNGGPVLYSSMNRTAAIEDIRNILIYISFTTFFVAFLIIFPGIRKERVSTFICVTTSLFIGAVILISNCGSNWHVAKGSIAGPYRAFSKEKIYANVGVYIGLDSVNITMKALPIHRHHEEINYNERFYWIGGK
;
A
#
# COMPACT_ATOMS: atom_id res chain seq x y z
N MET A 1 -33.23 39.77 41.19
CA MET A 1 -33.81 38.50 40.72
C MET A 1 -33.74 38.53 39.20
N SER A 2 -32.63 38.06 38.63
CA SER A 2 -32.37 38.08 37.18
C SER A 2 -32.12 36.64 36.77
N SER A 3 -33.04 36.11 35.98
CA SER A 3 -33.10 34.72 35.52
C SER A 3 -32.02 34.49 34.46
N SER A 4 -31.14 33.52 34.69
CA SER A 4 -30.24 33.00 33.67
C SER A 4 -31.05 32.37 32.52
N PRO A 5 -30.69 32.59 31.24
CA PRO A 5 -31.35 31.91 30.14
C PRO A 5 -30.94 30.44 30.12
N ASP A 6 -31.92 29.55 30.12
CA ASP A 6 -31.74 28.10 30.01
C ASP A 6 -31.01 27.77 28.69
N LEU A 7 -29.83 27.16 28.82
CA LEU A 7 -29.15 26.51 27.70
C LEU A 7 -30.08 25.41 27.18
N VAL A 8 -30.61 25.59 25.97
CA VAL A 8 -31.34 24.55 25.24
C VAL A 8 -30.38 23.36 25.06
N THR A 9 -30.54 22.34 25.89
CA THR A 9 -29.85 21.06 25.72
C THR A 9 -30.48 20.36 24.52
N VAL A 10 -29.93 20.60 23.34
CA VAL A 10 -30.23 19.79 22.16
C VAL A 10 -29.87 18.35 22.53
N GLY A 11 -30.88 17.46 22.59
CA GLY A 11 -30.67 16.05 22.90
C GLY A 11 -29.70 15.40 21.90
N PRO A 12 -29.01 14.31 22.29
CA PRO A 12 -28.00 13.68 21.44
C PRO A 12 -28.59 13.33 20.07
N SER A 13 -28.00 13.89 19.02
CA SER A 13 -28.36 13.57 17.63
C SER A 13 -27.90 12.16 17.32
N TRP A 14 -28.62 11.42 16.46
CA TRP A 14 -28.18 10.10 16.03
C TRP A 14 -26.80 10.12 15.33
N PHE A 15 -26.40 11.29 14.80
CA PHE A 15 -25.07 11.54 14.25
C PHE A 15 -23.95 11.59 15.31
N ASP A 16 -24.29 11.82 16.59
CA ASP A 16 -23.36 11.90 17.71
C ASP A 16 -23.19 10.56 18.44
N ALA A 17 -24.04 9.57 18.17
CA ALA A 17 -24.10 8.31 18.91
C ALA A 17 -22.82 7.45 18.87
N PHE A 18 -21.89 7.75 17.96
CA PHE A 18 -20.62 7.05 17.78
C PHE A 18 -19.39 7.98 17.85
N GLN A 19 -19.56 9.22 18.30
CA GLN A 19 -18.49 10.21 18.39
C GLN A 19 -18.32 10.63 19.85
N ASP A 20 -17.13 10.42 20.41
CA ASP A 20 -16.85 10.71 21.83
C ASP A 20 -17.04 12.20 22.21
N ASN A 21 -17.12 13.14 21.26
CA ASN A 21 -17.13 14.58 21.56
C ASN A 21 -18.05 15.46 20.68
N GLY A 22 -18.92 14.90 19.82
CA GLY A 22 -19.85 15.68 18.96
C GLY A 22 -19.18 16.75 18.06
N GLY A 23 -17.85 16.72 17.95
CA GLY A 23 -17.05 17.60 17.13
C GLY A 23 -16.80 16.98 15.75
N PRO A 24 -16.19 17.73 14.80
CA PRO A 24 -15.81 17.16 13.51
C PRO A 24 -14.94 15.91 13.71
N VAL A 25 -15.06 14.92 12.82
CA VAL A 25 -14.26 13.69 12.87
C VAL A 25 -12.77 14.06 12.78
N LEU A 26 -12.08 14.05 13.92
CA LEU A 26 -10.65 14.31 14.00
C LEU A 26 -9.92 12.98 13.90
N TYR A 27 -9.33 12.71 12.74
CA TYR A 27 -8.33 11.67 12.59
C TYR A 27 -7.03 12.17 13.22
N SER A 28 -6.93 12.11 14.56
CA SER A 28 -5.76 12.59 15.34
C SER A 28 -4.47 11.83 15.03
N SER A 29 -4.58 10.65 14.40
CA SER A 29 -3.43 9.91 13.91
C SER A 29 -3.33 10.09 12.39
N MET A 30 -2.26 10.75 11.97
CA MET A 30 -1.85 10.80 10.57
C MET A 30 -1.18 9.47 10.20
N ASN A 31 -1.87 8.34 10.44
CA ASN A 31 -1.40 7.03 10.01
C ASN A 31 -1.71 6.86 8.52
N ARG A 32 -1.00 7.61 7.69
CA ARG A 32 -1.11 7.56 6.24
C ARG A 32 -0.57 6.20 5.79
N THR A 33 -1.46 5.26 5.51
CA THR A 33 -1.09 3.98 4.90
C THR A 33 -0.32 4.27 3.61
N ALA A 34 0.96 3.91 3.57
CA ALA A 34 1.82 4.18 2.42
C ALA A 34 1.29 3.46 1.15
N ALA A 35 1.60 4.06 -0.01
CA ALA A 35 1.01 3.74 -1.30
C ALA A 35 1.01 2.24 -1.67
N ILE A 36 -0.19 1.63 -1.67
CA ILE A 36 -0.97 1.04 -2.80
C ILE A 36 -0.27 0.07 -3.79
N GLU A 37 1.05 0.04 -3.91
CA GLU A 37 1.78 -0.89 -4.79
C GLU A 37 1.50 -2.36 -4.43
N ASP A 38 1.35 -2.64 -3.13
CA ASP A 38 1.16 -4.00 -2.64
C ASP A 38 -0.22 -4.58 -2.99
N ILE A 39 -1.25 -3.75 -3.16
CA ILE A 39 -2.63 -4.24 -3.34
C ILE A 39 -2.76 -5.12 -4.59
N ARG A 40 -2.19 -4.69 -5.72
CA ARG A 40 -2.26 -5.47 -6.97
C ARG A 40 -1.54 -6.82 -6.84
N ASN A 41 -0.37 -6.82 -6.21
CA ASN A 41 0.40 -8.04 -6.01
C ASN A 41 -0.27 -8.97 -4.98
N ILE A 42 -0.81 -8.42 -3.89
CA ILE A 42 -1.61 -9.13 -2.89
C ILE A 42 -2.82 -9.80 -3.55
N LEU A 43 -3.56 -9.10 -4.41
CA LEU A 43 -4.72 -9.68 -5.12
C LEU A 43 -4.31 -10.87 -5.99
N ILE A 44 -3.17 -10.77 -6.68
CA ILE A 44 -2.62 -11.89 -7.45
C ILE A 44 -2.27 -13.05 -6.51
N TYR A 45 -1.56 -12.82 -5.41
CA TYR A 45 -1.24 -13.88 -4.45
C TYR A 45 -2.48 -14.56 -3.86
N ILE A 46 -3.48 -13.79 -3.45
CA ILE A 46 -4.72 -14.32 -2.88
C ILE A 46 -5.49 -15.15 -3.91
N SER A 47 -5.60 -14.68 -5.16
CA SER A 47 -6.33 -15.42 -6.21
C SER A 47 -5.67 -16.76 -6.54
N PHE A 48 -4.35 -16.79 -6.78
CA PHE A 48 -3.62 -18.03 -7.04
C PHE A 48 -3.62 -18.98 -5.84
N THR A 49 -3.50 -18.46 -4.61
CA THR A 49 -3.60 -19.26 -3.39
C THR A 49 -4.97 -19.89 -3.25
N THR A 50 -6.04 -19.15 -3.57
CA THR A 50 -7.42 -19.65 -3.53
C THR A 50 -7.61 -20.80 -4.51
N PHE A 51 -7.13 -20.66 -5.76
CA PHE A 51 -7.17 -21.74 -6.74
C PHE A 51 -6.36 -22.97 -6.31
N PHE A 52 -5.20 -22.75 -5.69
CA PHE A 52 -4.38 -23.84 -5.17
C PHE A 52 -5.07 -24.59 -4.03
N VAL A 53 -5.69 -23.88 -3.08
CA VAL A 53 -6.46 -24.49 -1.98
C VAL A 53 -7.66 -25.25 -2.51
N ALA A 54 -8.41 -24.70 -3.48
CA ALA A 54 -9.51 -25.41 -4.13
C ALA A 54 -9.04 -26.70 -4.81
N PHE A 55 -7.89 -26.67 -5.49
CA PHE A 55 -7.27 -27.87 -6.05
C PHE A 55 -6.91 -28.91 -4.98
N LEU A 56 -6.34 -28.49 -3.85
CA LEU A 56 -6.01 -29.38 -2.73
C LEU A 56 -7.25 -30.04 -2.10
N ILE A 57 -8.40 -29.37 -2.08
CA ILE A 57 -9.66 -29.94 -1.57
C ILE A 57 -10.19 -31.05 -2.50
N ILE A 58 -10.04 -30.88 -3.82
CA ILE A 58 -10.48 -31.85 -4.83
C ILE A 58 -9.51 -33.02 -4.95
N PHE A 59 -8.22 -32.77 -4.70
CA PHE A 59 -7.12 -33.72 -4.88
C PHE A 59 -7.31 -35.11 -4.24
N PRO A 60 -7.88 -35.28 -3.03
CA PRO A 60 -8.10 -36.58 -2.41
C PRO A 60 -9.02 -37.50 -3.22
N GLY A 61 -9.88 -36.95 -4.09
CA GLY A 61 -10.80 -37.70 -4.94
C GLY A 61 -10.14 -38.41 -6.11
N ILE A 62 -8.89 -38.10 -6.45
CA ILE A 62 -8.18 -38.68 -7.60
C ILE A 62 -7.70 -40.09 -7.25
N ARG A 63 -8.11 -41.10 -8.02
CA ARG A 63 -7.81 -42.52 -7.73
C ARG A 63 -6.60 -43.10 -8.49
N LYS A 64 -6.16 -42.50 -9.60
CA LYS A 64 -4.99 -42.91 -10.42
C LYS A 64 -4.24 -41.68 -10.93
N GLU A 65 -2.93 -41.78 -11.22
CA GLU A 65 -2.07 -40.68 -11.72
C GLU A 65 -1.93 -39.45 -10.80
N ARG A 66 -1.98 -39.65 -9.46
CA ARG A 66 -1.99 -38.57 -8.45
C ARG A 66 -0.79 -37.63 -8.57
N VAL A 67 0.42 -38.17 -8.72
CA VAL A 67 1.65 -37.37 -8.71
C VAL A 67 1.82 -36.59 -10.01
N SER A 68 1.53 -37.20 -11.15
CA SER A 68 1.63 -36.54 -12.46
C SER A 68 0.65 -35.38 -12.58
N THR A 69 -0.63 -35.60 -12.20
CA THR A 69 -1.65 -34.55 -12.20
C THR A 69 -1.35 -33.44 -11.20
N PHE A 70 -0.85 -33.79 -10.01
CA PHE A 70 -0.40 -32.82 -9.01
C PHE A 70 0.70 -31.90 -9.54
N ILE A 71 1.76 -32.49 -10.10
CA ILE A 71 2.89 -31.73 -10.62
C ILE A 71 2.43 -30.84 -11.78
N CYS A 72 1.67 -31.38 -12.73
CA CYS A 72 1.19 -30.64 -13.89
C CYS A 72 0.35 -29.41 -13.49
N VAL A 73 -0.64 -29.59 -12.61
CA VAL A 73 -1.50 -28.48 -12.16
C VAL A 73 -0.70 -27.46 -11.34
N THR A 74 0.16 -27.93 -10.43
CA THR A 74 0.97 -27.03 -9.60
C THR A 74 1.94 -26.20 -10.44
N THR A 75 2.63 -26.82 -11.40
CA THR A 75 3.54 -26.12 -12.31
C THR A 75 2.79 -25.14 -13.21
N SER A 76 1.63 -25.52 -13.74
CA SER A 76 0.79 -24.63 -14.56
C SER A 76 0.35 -23.38 -13.77
N LEU A 77 -0.16 -23.60 -12.55
CA LEU A 77 -0.59 -22.53 -11.66
C LEU A 77 0.59 -21.62 -11.25
N PHE A 78 1.75 -22.22 -10.98
CA PHE A 78 2.97 -21.49 -10.66
C PHE A 78 3.45 -20.61 -11.83
N ILE A 79 3.49 -21.16 -13.05
CA ILE A 79 3.88 -20.40 -14.24
C ILE A 79 2.92 -19.21 -14.45
N GLY A 80 1.61 -19.43 -14.33
CA GLY A 80 0.62 -18.36 -14.41
C GLY A 80 0.84 -17.25 -13.39
N ALA A 81 1.14 -17.62 -12.14
CA ALA A 81 1.43 -16.67 -11.07
C ALA A 81 2.69 -15.85 -11.38
N VAL A 82 3.78 -16.52 -11.78
CA VAL A 82 5.05 -15.88 -12.12
C VAL A 82 4.89 -14.88 -13.26
N ILE A 83 4.13 -15.22 -14.31
CA ILE A 83 3.87 -14.32 -15.43
C ILE A 83 3.15 -13.04 -14.96
N LEU A 84 2.08 -13.20 -14.18
CA LEU A 84 1.28 -12.04 -13.72
C LEU A 84 2.04 -11.17 -12.73
N ILE A 85 2.79 -11.77 -11.80
CA ILE A 85 3.63 -11.03 -10.85
C ILE A 85 4.74 -10.30 -11.59
N SER A 86 5.40 -10.96 -12.55
CA SER A 86 6.46 -10.33 -13.34
C SER A 86 5.92 -9.16 -14.15
N ASN A 87 4.71 -9.28 -14.70
CA ASN A 87 4.07 -8.18 -15.42
C ASN A 87 3.70 -7.00 -14.50
N CYS A 88 3.22 -7.28 -13.30
CA CYS A 88 2.76 -6.27 -12.35
C CYS A 88 3.86 -5.70 -11.44
N GLY A 89 5.00 -6.37 -11.33
CA GLY A 89 6.08 -6.01 -10.43
C GLY A 89 6.87 -4.79 -10.91
N SER A 90 7.30 -3.95 -9.96
CA SER A 90 8.09 -2.75 -10.23
C SER A 90 9.60 -2.94 -9.98
N ASN A 91 10.04 -4.18 -9.77
CA ASN A 91 11.41 -4.52 -9.36
C ASN A 91 12.27 -5.07 -10.51
N TRP A 92 11.99 -4.69 -11.75
CA TRP A 92 12.77 -5.16 -12.91
C TRP A 92 14.17 -4.58 -12.89
N HIS A 93 14.29 -3.31 -12.53
CA HIS A 93 15.57 -2.66 -12.33
C HIS A 93 15.52 -1.75 -11.11
N VAL A 94 16.48 -1.90 -10.21
CA VAL A 94 16.48 -1.20 -8.91
C VAL A 94 17.79 -0.44 -8.74
N ALA A 95 17.67 0.85 -8.51
CA ALA A 95 18.77 1.72 -8.15
C ALA A 95 18.52 2.34 -6.78
N LYS A 96 19.54 2.35 -5.92
CA LYS A 96 19.47 2.96 -4.59
C LYS A 96 20.69 3.83 -4.38
N GLY A 97 20.49 5.01 -3.81
CA GLY A 97 21.56 5.93 -3.52
C GLY A 97 21.18 6.89 -2.40
N SER A 98 22.19 7.38 -1.69
CA SER A 98 22.02 8.45 -0.72
C SER A 98 22.31 9.78 -1.41
N ILE A 99 21.43 10.75 -1.19
CA ILE A 99 21.55 12.09 -1.74
C ILE A 99 21.55 13.13 -0.63
N ALA A 100 22.20 14.26 -0.88
CA ALA A 100 22.14 15.45 -0.06
C ALA A 100 21.67 16.61 -0.95
N GLY A 101 20.48 17.14 -0.70
CA GLY A 101 19.87 18.10 -1.60
C GLY A 101 18.76 18.94 -0.95
N PRO A 102 18.29 19.99 -1.64
CA PRO A 102 17.17 20.80 -1.16
C PRO A 102 15.89 19.97 -1.10
N TYR A 103 15.10 20.12 -0.03
CA TYR A 103 13.86 19.37 0.18
C TYR A 103 12.64 20.01 -0.51
N ARG A 104 12.43 21.31 -0.30
CA ARG A 104 11.23 22.03 -0.71
C ARG A 104 11.59 23.29 -1.48
N ALA A 105 10.77 23.65 -2.46
CA ALA A 105 10.87 24.93 -3.15
C ALA A 105 10.88 26.09 -2.14
N PHE A 106 11.71 27.10 -2.40
CA PHE A 106 11.88 28.30 -1.55
C PHE A 106 12.45 28.04 -0.14
N SER A 107 12.98 26.83 0.16
CA SER A 107 13.79 26.58 1.35
C SER A 107 15.28 26.44 0.99
N LYS A 108 16.16 26.97 1.85
CA LYS A 108 17.61 26.76 1.76
C LYS A 108 18.07 25.49 2.49
N GLU A 109 17.15 24.81 3.17
CA GLU A 109 17.44 23.62 3.95
C GLU A 109 17.78 22.43 3.05
N LYS A 110 18.89 21.78 3.35
CA LYS A 110 19.31 20.54 2.68
C LYS A 110 19.00 19.36 3.58
N ILE A 111 18.40 18.34 2.99
CA ILE A 111 18.14 17.07 3.67
C ILE A 111 19.08 15.99 3.13
N TYR A 112 19.45 15.07 4.02
CA TYR A 112 20.11 13.83 3.64
C TYR A 112 19.06 12.72 3.60
N ALA A 113 18.86 12.14 2.42
CA ALA A 113 17.82 11.15 2.19
C ALA A 113 18.36 9.99 1.35
N ASN A 114 17.79 8.81 1.59
CA ASN A 114 17.97 7.65 0.74
C ASN A 114 16.89 7.67 -0.33
N VAL A 115 17.31 7.66 -1.59
CA VAL A 115 16.43 7.56 -2.75
C VAL A 115 16.56 6.17 -3.35
N GLY A 116 15.44 5.54 -3.60
CA GLY A 116 15.33 4.29 -4.32
C GLY A 116 14.46 4.46 -5.55
N VAL A 117 14.93 4.03 -6.70
CA VAL A 117 14.20 4.00 -7.97
C VAL A 117 13.99 2.54 -8.35
N TYR A 118 12.73 2.14 -8.47
CA TYR A 118 12.29 0.79 -8.80
C TYR A 118 11.54 0.87 -10.12
N ILE A 119 12.18 0.41 -11.19
CA ILE A 119 11.65 0.46 -12.54
C ILE A 119 10.93 -0.87 -12.81
N GLY A 120 9.64 -0.78 -13.13
CA GLY A 120 8.80 -1.87 -13.63
C GLY A 120 8.68 -1.87 -15.15
N LEU A 121 7.78 -2.68 -15.68
CA LEU A 121 7.49 -2.71 -17.12
C LEU A 121 6.58 -1.56 -17.57
N ASP A 122 5.64 -1.14 -16.73
CA ASP A 122 4.61 -0.14 -17.03
C ASP A 122 4.82 1.21 -16.30
N SER A 123 5.72 1.23 -15.32
CA SER A 123 5.86 2.32 -14.36
C SER A 123 7.18 2.30 -13.61
N VAL A 124 7.53 3.46 -13.03
CA VAL A 124 8.63 3.61 -12.07
C VAL A 124 8.07 4.03 -10.73
N ASN A 125 8.53 3.36 -9.68
CA ASN A 125 8.29 3.74 -8.30
C ASN A 125 9.54 4.43 -7.73
N ILE A 126 9.36 5.63 -7.17
CA ILE A 126 10.41 6.45 -6.60
C ILE A 126 10.14 6.61 -5.11
N THR A 127 11.07 6.10 -4.32
CA THR A 127 11.06 6.20 -2.86
C THR A 127 12.07 7.25 -2.42
N MET A 128 11.70 8.05 -1.42
CA MET A 128 12.61 8.98 -0.76
C MET A 128 12.36 8.94 0.74
N LYS A 129 13.37 8.47 1.48
CA LYS A 129 13.31 8.37 2.94
C LYS A 129 14.42 9.19 3.57
N ALA A 130 14.07 10.18 4.38
CA ALA A 130 15.09 10.97 5.08
C ALA A 130 15.83 10.13 6.13
N LEU A 131 17.12 10.42 6.31
CA LEU A 131 17.90 9.83 7.38
C LEU A 131 17.43 10.40 8.74
N PRO A 132 17.46 9.61 9.83
CA PRO A 132 16.96 9.99 11.15
C PRO A 132 17.83 11.04 11.87
N ILE A 133 18.66 11.76 11.12
CA ILE A 133 19.47 12.90 11.57
C ILE A 133 18.61 14.17 11.64
N HIS A 134 17.52 14.26 10.86
CA HIS A 134 16.66 15.45 10.74
C HIS A 134 15.39 15.35 11.60
N ARG A 135 15.47 14.77 12.81
CA ARG A 135 14.32 14.43 13.69
C ARG A 135 13.39 15.60 14.06
N HIS A 136 13.74 16.84 13.73
CA HIS A 136 12.96 18.03 14.05
C HIS A 136 11.91 18.40 13.00
N HIS A 137 11.90 17.74 11.83
CA HIS A 137 10.96 18.01 10.75
C HIS A 137 10.10 16.77 10.42
N GLU A 138 9.01 17.01 9.68
CA GLU A 138 8.02 16.04 9.18
C GLU A 138 8.63 14.68 8.81
N GLU A 139 7.88 13.58 9.00
CA GLU A 139 8.34 12.25 8.59
C GLU A 139 8.42 12.17 7.05
N ILE A 140 9.62 12.35 6.50
CA ILE A 140 9.87 12.26 5.06
C ILE A 140 10.01 10.79 4.67
N ASN A 141 8.92 10.21 4.17
CA ASN A 141 8.85 8.87 3.61
C ASN A 141 7.92 8.86 2.39
N TYR A 142 8.45 9.27 1.24
CA TYR A 142 7.72 9.28 -0.02
C TYR A 142 7.84 7.95 -0.76
N ASN A 143 6.75 7.56 -1.40
CA ASN A 143 6.64 6.37 -2.26
C ASN A 143 5.72 6.72 -3.44
N GLU A 144 6.26 7.36 -4.46
CA GLU A 144 5.50 7.93 -5.59
C GLU A 144 5.69 7.09 -6.85
N ARG A 145 4.60 6.82 -7.57
CA ARG A 145 4.63 5.97 -8.78
C ARG A 145 4.19 6.74 -10.02
N PHE A 146 4.99 6.62 -11.08
CA PHE A 146 4.76 7.25 -12.36
C PHE A 146 4.59 6.18 -13.44
N TYR A 147 3.50 6.22 -14.19
CA TYR A 147 3.19 5.29 -15.28
C TYR A 147 3.55 5.93 -16.63
N TRP A 148 4.05 5.16 -17.59
CA TRP A 148 4.38 5.65 -18.94
C TRP A 148 3.59 4.99 -20.07
N ILE A 149 2.88 3.89 -19.79
CA ILE A 149 2.03 3.24 -20.79
C ILE A 149 0.65 3.91 -20.76
N GLY A 150 0.30 4.59 -21.86
CA GLY A 150 -1.03 5.20 -22.03
C GLY A 150 -1.11 6.66 -21.60
N GLY A 151 -0.16 7.49 -22.03
CA GLY A 151 -0.25 8.94 -21.92
C GLY A 151 -1.61 9.45 -22.42
N LYS A 152 -2.37 10.04 -21.50
CA LYS A 152 -3.34 11.09 -21.77
C LYS A 152 -2.96 12.27 -20.91
#